data_AF-A0A6I3XMY3-F1
#
_entry.id   AF-A0A6I3XMY3-F1
#
_cell.length_a   1.000
_cell.length_b   1.000
_cell.length_c   1.000
_cell.angle_alpha   90.00
_cell.angle_beta   90.00
_cell.angle_gamma   90.00
#
_symmetry.space_group_name_H-M   'P 1'
#
loop_
_entity.id
_entity.type
_entity.pdbx_description
1 polymer ?
#
loop_
_entity_poly.entity_id
_entity_poly.type
_entity_poly.pdbx_seq_one_letter_code
_entity_poly.pdbx_strand_id
1 'polypeptide(L)'
;MKSEISVNFLRSIAISMIVLMVSATVLNFAFASSSADVAKEFQWIDLSSCKKPSKSPPRAQKESYETYNIQRRYVDLDQDGACEVMDLWIERLGGNPSPGMRVLEQSHFRYKGGNWQKYSTSPTLKFYPYLLRLLKTGETVYVEAPSDSDVSDNIVLGMQEIRIFFPPVWDETPGFLDDLILKPYQGRPGPILQALAVLLTERFARQEAEPGKRLAGNPRFPWSPDEEQKKIQWILKEANQTLRPEERIAVDSSGLPLLQEK
;
A
#
# COMPACT_ATOMS: atom_id res chain seq x y z
N MET A 1 -38.04 22.71 -58.86
CA MET A 1 -37.13 22.82 -57.70
C MET A 1 -37.00 21.43 -57.10
N LYS A 2 -35.87 20.76 -57.33
CA LYS A 2 -35.58 19.40 -56.85
C LYS A 2 -34.72 19.53 -55.59
N SER A 3 -35.16 18.96 -54.46
CA SER A 3 -34.36 18.90 -53.24
C SER A 3 -33.44 17.69 -53.30
N GLU A 4 -32.14 17.92 -53.41
CA GLU A 4 -31.11 16.91 -53.16
C GLU A 4 -30.89 16.81 -51.65
N ILE A 5 -31.39 15.71 -51.08
CA ILE A 5 -31.09 15.31 -49.70
C ILE A 5 -29.70 14.67 -49.72
N SER A 6 -28.75 15.33 -49.07
CA SER A 6 -27.36 14.91 -48.92
C SER A 6 -27.25 13.55 -48.22
N VAL A 7 -26.71 12.56 -48.92
CA VAL A 7 -26.53 11.15 -48.48
C VAL A 7 -25.25 10.97 -47.65
N ASN A 8 -24.70 12.03 -47.05
CA ASN A 8 -23.42 11.95 -46.31
C ASN A 8 -23.56 11.69 -44.80
N PHE A 9 -24.76 11.38 -44.29
CA PHE A 9 -24.99 11.20 -42.84
C PHE A 9 -24.86 9.75 -42.31
N LEU A 10 -24.49 8.78 -43.16
CA LEU A 10 -24.52 7.35 -42.81
C LEU A 10 -23.15 6.63 -42.90
N ARG A 11 -22.02 7.36 -42.79
CA ARG A 11 -20.67 6.76 -42.83
C ARG A 11 -19.83 6.85 -41.54
N SER A 12 -20.44 7.18 -40.39
CA SER A 12 -19.73 7.21 -39.08
C SER A 12 -20.36 6.30 -38.01
N ILE A 13 -20.86 5.12 -38.39
CA ILE A 13 -21.28 4.09 -37.43
C ILE A 13 -20.66 2.76 -37.84
N ALA A 14 -19.34 2.64 -37.72
CA ALA A 14 -18.61 1.37 -37.78
C ALA A 14 -17.16 1.58 -37.33
N ILE A 15 -16.94 2.11 -36.13
CA ILE A 15 -15.66 1.90 -35.44
C ILE A 15 -15.93 0.78 -34.45
N SER A 16 -15.48 -0.39 -34.85
CA SER A 16 -15.53 -1.66 -34.14
C SER A 16 -15.27 -1.50 -32.65
N MET A 17 -16.27 -1.87 -31.84
CA MET A 17 -16.08 -2.39 -30.50
C MET A 17 -15.17 -3.63 -30.60
N ILE A 18 -13.86 -3.42 -30.62
CA ILE A 18 -12.90 -4.42 -30.15
C ILE A 18 -12.73 -4.13 -28.67
N VAL A 19 -13.73 -4.53 -27.88
CA VAL A 19 -13.54 -4.69 -26.44
C VAL A 19 -12.62 -5.90 -26.30
N LEU A 20 -11.34 -5.63 -26.05
CA LEU A 20 -10.35 -6.60 -25.65
C LEU A 20 -10.92 -7.41 -24.48
N MET A 21 -11.40 -8.63 -24.74
CA MET A 21 -11.53 -9.65 -23.71
C MET A 21 -10.10 -10.07 -23.35
N VAL A 22 -9.44 -9.28 -22.51
CA VAL A 22 -8.25 -9.75 -21.79
C VAL A 22 -8.77 -10.83 -20.86
N SER A 23 -8.54 -12.08 -21.24
CA SER A 23 -8.74 -13.22 -20.36
C SER A 23 -7.97 -12.93 -19.07
N ALA A 24 -8.68 -12.63 -17.99
CA ALA A 24 -8.10 -12.61 -16.66
C ALA A 24 -7.70 -14.05 -16.35
N THR A 25 -6.47 -14.42 -16.69
CA THR A 25 -5.85 -15.62 -16.14
C THR A 25 -5.80 -15.42 -14.64
N VAL A 26 -6.76 -16.01 -13.93
CA VAL A 26 -6.76 -16.11 -12.48
C VAL A 26 -5.58 -16.99 -12.12
N LEU A 27 -4.46 -16.34 -11.76
CA LEU A 27 -3.28 -17.01 -11.24
C LEU A 27 -3.64 -17.62 -9.89
N ASN A 28 -3.89 -18.93 -9.89
CA ASN A 28 -4.00 -19.72 -8.68
C ASN A 28 -2.59 -20.03 -8.19
N PHE A 29 -2.12 -19.25 -7.23
CA PHE A 29 -0.86 -19.52 -6.54
C PHE A 29 -1.00 -20.80 -5.71
N ALA A 30 -0.36 -21.88 -6.17
CA ALA A 30 -0.20 -23.10 -5.39
C ALA A 30 1.01 -22.96 -4.46
N PHE A 31 0.75 -22.53 -3.22
CA PHE A 31 1.74 -22.56 -2.13
C PHE A 31 1.81 -23.99 -1.58
N ALA A 32 2.95 -24.66 -1.78
CA ALA A 32 3.17 -26.05 -1.36
C ALA A 32 4.22 -26.19 -0.23
N SER A 33 4.62 -25.08 0.39
CA SER A 33 5.72 -25.04 1.34
C SER A 33 5.25 -25.15 2.80
N SER A 34 6.09 -25.75 3.65
CA SER A 34 6.00 -25.62 5.11
C SER A 34 5.90 -24.14 5.51
N SER A 35 5.11 -23.85 6.55
CA SER A 35 4.75 -22.48 6.93
C SER A 35 5.95 -21.55 7.16
N ALA A 36 7.08 -22.07 7.65
CA ALA A 36 8.29 -21.28 7.87
C ALA A 36 9.07 -20.91 6.58
N ASP A 37 8.81 -21.56 5.45
CA ASP A 37 9.43 -21.21 4.16
C ASP A 37 8.65 -20.15 3.38
N VAL A 38 7.41 -19.84 3.79
CA VAL A 38 6.55 -18.89 3.06
C VAL A 38 7.22 -17.53 2.94
N ALA A 39 7.87 -17.02 3.98
CA ALA A 39 8.57 -15.72 3.90
C ALA A 39 9.78 -15.73 2.97
N LYS A 40 10.44 -16.88 2.77
CA LYS A 40 11.57 -17.02 1.84
C LYS A 40 11.13 -16.92 0.39
N GLU A 41 9.84 -17.07 0.11
CA GLU A 41 9.28 -16.86 -1.23
C GLU A 41 9.02 -15.39 -1.54
N PHE A 42 9.14 -14.48 -0.55
CA PHE A 42 8.85 -13.06 -0.72
C PHE A 42 10.07 -12.18 -0.40
N GLN A 43 10.14 -11.06 -1.10
CA GLN A 43 11.10 -10.00 -0.84
C GLN A 43 10.37 -8.68 -0.63
N TRP A 44 10.70 -7.97 0.44
CA TRP A 44 10.28 -6.59 0.63
C TRP A 44 10.91 -5.69 -0.44
N ILE A 45 10.10 -4.86 -1.11
CA ILE A 45 10.58 -3.76 -1.95
C ILE A 45 10.34 -2.43 -1.22
N ASP A 46 11.41 -1.66 -1.06
CA ASP A 46 11.32 -0.33 -0.46
C ASP A 46 10.81 0.69 -1.48
N LEU A 47 9.51 1.00 -1.39
CA LEU A 47 8.85 2.02 -2.22
C LEU A 47 9.49 3.41 -2.11
N SER A 48 10.22 3.70 -1.02
CA SER A 48 10.85 5.01 -0.81
C SER A 48 12.20 5.18 -1.51
N SER A 49 12.77 4.09 -2.03
CA SER A 49 14.03 4.06 -2.76
C SER A 49 13.87 4.49 -4.24
N CYS A 50 13.13 5.59 -4.46
CA CYS A 50 12.78 6.12 -5.76
C CYS A 50 13.47 7.46 -6.06
N LYS A 51 13.51 7.84 -7.34
CA LYS A 51 14.10 9.10 -7.79
C LYS A 51 13.12 10.24 -7.62
N LYS A 52 13.43 11.16 -6.70
CA LYS A 52 12.64 12.38 -6.50
C LYS A 52 12.76 13.32 -7.72
N PRO A 53 11.65 13.89 -8.20
CA PRO A 53 11.69 14.93 -9.23
C PRO A 53 12.49 16.16 -8.78
N SER A 54 13.10 16.86 -9.73
CA SER A 54 13.93 18.05 -9.46
C SER A 54 13.13 19.24 -8.92
N LYS A 55 11.86 19.36 -9.33
CA LYS A 55 10.94 20.39 -8.85
C LYS A 55 10.26 19.90 -7.57
N SER A 56 10.21 20.75 -6.54
CA SER A 56 9.51 20.41 -5.30
C SER A 56 8.00 20.25 -5.54
N PRO A 57 7.34 19.30 -4.85
CA PRO A 57 5.89 19.16 -4.89
C PRO A 57 5.17 20.39 -4.32
N PRO A 58 3.88 20.58 -4.63
CA PRO A 58 3.06 21.61 -4.01
C PRO A 58 3.16 21.54 -2.49
N ARG A 59 3.09 22.67 -1.79
CA ARG A 59 3.06 22.66 -0.32
C ARG A 59 1.83 21.90 0.15
N ALA A 60 1.99 21.09 1.19
CA ALA A 60 0.85 20.42 1.82
C ALA A 60 -0.14 21.49 2.31
N GLN A 61 -1.43 21.29 2.05
CA GLN A 61 -2.45 22.25 2.46
C GLN A 61 -2.60 22.21 4.00
N LYS A 62 -2.46 23.38 4.63
CA LYS A 62 -2.77 23.70 6.04
C LYS A 62 -1.79 23.15 7.11
N GLU A 63 -0.66 23.83 7.28
CA GLU A 63 0.19 23.73 8.49
C GLU A 63 -0.44 24.41 9.75
N SER A 64 -1.68 24.93 9.67
CA SER A 64 -2.20 25.91 10.65
C SER A 64 -2.93 25.33 11.88
N TYR A 65 -2.84 24.03 12.15
CA TYR A 65 -3.57 23.42 13.27
C TYR A 65 -2.66 22.44 14.00
N GLU A 66 -2.31 22.77 15.25
CA GLU A 66 -1.56 21.92 16.18
C GLU A 66 -2.17 20.51 16.35
N THR A 67 -3.45 20.35 15.99
CA THR A 67 -4.23 19.12 16.07
C THR A 67 -3.90 18.06 15.00
N TYR A 68 -3.32 18.44 13.86
CA TYR A 68 -3.06 17.51 12.74
C TYR A 68 -1.57 17.24 12.55
N ASN A 69 -1.23 15.96 12.35
CA ASN A 69 0.08 15.55 11.86
C ASN A 69 -0.01 15.32 10.35
N ILE A 70 0.67 16.14 9.56
CA ILE A 70 0.79 15.95 8.12
C ILE A 70 2.01 15.10 7.84
N GLN A 71 1.83 14.00 7.14
CA GLN A 71 2.92 13.13 6.72
C GLN A 71 2.99 13.07 5.21
N ARG A 72 4.10 13.59 4.67
CA ARG A 72 4.44 13.50 3.25
C ARG A 72 5.42 12.36 3.03
N ARG A 73 5.10 11.46 2.10
CA ARG A 73 6.02 10.43 1.63
C ARG A 73 6.25 10.53 0.13
N TYR A 74 7.46 10.14 -0.24
CA TYR A 74 7.86 9.91 -1.62
C TYR A 74 7.87 8.39 -1.82
N VAL A 75 7.10 7.91 -2.78
CA VAL A 75 6.89 6.48 -3.02
C VAL A 75 6.82 6.23 -4.53
N ASP A 76 7.32 5.08 -4.96
CA ASP A 76 7.22 4.61 -6.35
C ASP A 76 6.12 3.56 -6.46
N LEU A 77 4.88 4.04 -6.65
CA LEU A 77 3.69 3.20 -6.60
C LEU A 77 3.51 2.37 -7.87
N ASP A 78 4.03 2.78 -9.02
CA ASP A 78 3.91 2.05 -10.29
C ASP A 78 5.19 1.29 -10.70
N GLN A 79 6.26 1.41 -9.91
CA GLN A 79 7.57 0.78 -10.10
C GLN A 79 8.35 1.29 -11.32
N ASP A 80 8.10 2.52 -11.77
CA ASP A 80 8.84 3.16 -12.85
C ASP A 80 10.19 3.78 -12.39
N GLY A 81 10.42 3.82 -11.07
CA GLY A 81 11.60 4.36 -10.42
C GLY A 81 11.53 5.86 -10.11
N ALA A 82 10.46 6.55 -10.48
CA ALA A 82 10.18 7.93 -10.10
C ALA A 82 9.28 7.96 -8.85
N CYS A 83 9.45 8.99 -8.01
CA CYS A 83 8.59 9.12 -6.84
C CYS A 83 7.30 9.89 -7.17
N GLU A 84 6.16 9.29 -6.85
CA GLU A 84 4.95 10.01 -6.46
C GLU A 84 5.10 10.62 -5.07
N VAL A 85 4.22 11.59 -4.79
CA VAL A 85 4.02 12.15 -3.46
C VAL A 85 2.65 11.75 -2.96
N MET A 86 2.64 11.21 -1.75
CA MET A 86 1.43 10.94 -0.99
C MET A 86 1.48 11.77 0.28
N ASP A 87 0.45 12.59 0.50
CA ASP A 87 0.24 13.35 1.72
C ASP A 87 -0.91 12.71 2.51
N LEU A 88 -0.68 12.43 3.79
CA LEU A 88 -1.70 11.98 4.73
C LEU A 88 -1.92 13.03 5.82
N TRP A 89 -3.20 13.34 6.09
CA TRP A 89 -3.61 14.20 7.21
C TRP A 89 -4.16 13.32 8.32
N ILE A 90 -3.46 13.32 9.45
CA ILE A 90 -3.80 12.48 10.59
C ILE A 90 -4.29 13.38 11.72
N GLU A 91 -5.57 13.24 12.09
CA GLU A 91 -6.15 13.95 13.24
C GLU A 91 -5.90 13.20 14.53
N ARG A 92 -5.53 13.95 15.56
CA ARG A 92 -5.51 13.48 16.95
C ARG A 92 -6.87 13.73 17.59
N LEU A 93 -7.50 12.67 18.09
CA LEU A 93 -8.85 12.75 18.67
C LEU A 93 -8.89 13.31 20.12
N GLY A 94 -7.90 14.11 20.54
CA GLY A 94 -7.93 14.79 21.84
C GLY A 94 -6.76 15.76 22.07
N GLY A 95 -7.04 16.93 22.66
CA GLY A 95 -6.05 17.93 23.07
C GLY A 95 -5.23 17.58 24.33
N ASN A 96 -5.09 16.29 24.63
CA ASN A 96 -4.33 15.68 25.75
C ASN A 96 -3.69 14.38 25.21
N PRO A 97 -2.82 13.62 25.94
CA PRO A 97 -2.27 12.33 25.48
C PRO A 97 -3.34 11.21 25.47
N SER A 98 -4.49 11.52 24.90
CA SER A 98 -5.68 10.71 24.83
C SER A 98 -5.66 9.87 23.54
N PRO A 99 -6.17 8.64 23.61
CA PRO A 99 -5.93 7.58 22.64
C PRO A 99 -6.73 7.74 21.33
N GLY A 100 -6.06 8.03 20.20
CA GLY A 100 -6.62 7.73 18.87
C GLY A 100 -6.19 8.66 17.73
N MET A 101 -5.89 8.07 16.57
CA MET A 101 -5.66 8.80 15.32
C MET A 101 -6.65 8.35 14.23
N ARG A 102 -7.12 9.30 13.42
CA ARG A 102 -7.86 8.99 12.18
C ARG A 102 -7.22 9.70 10.99
N VAL A 103 -7.07 9.00 9.87
CA VAL A 103 -6.74 9.63 8.59
C VAL A 103 -8.00 10.37 8.12
N LEU A 104 -7.89 11.69 7.99
CA LEU A 104 -9.00 12.54 7.56
C LEU A 104 -9.03 12.73 6.06
N GLU A 105 -7.86 13.01 5.50
CA GLU A 105 -7.71 13.41 4.12
C GLU A 105 -6.42 12.80 3.59
N GLN A 106 -6.41 12.58 2.28
CA GLN A 106 -5.24 12.18 1.53
C GLN A 106 -5.19 12.99 0.25
N SER A 107 -3.98 13.23 -0.23
CA SER A 107 -3.79 13.85 -1.53
C SER A 107 -2.55 13.29 -2.16
N HIS A 108 -2.63 13.02 -3.45
CA HIS A 108 -1.55 12.39 -4.18
C HIS A 108 -1.14 13.24 -5.36
N PHE A 109 0.17 13.26 -5.63
CA PHE A 109 0.75 14.03 -6.72
C PHE A 109 1.76 13.18 -7.49
N ARG A 110 1.74 13.29 -8.81
CA ARG A 110 2.74 12.70 -9.71
C ARG A 110 3.38 13.80 -10.55
N TYR A 111 4.63 13.63 -10.92
CA TYR A 111 5.36 14.63 -11.72
C TYR A 111 5.36 14.26 -13.19
N LYS A 112 4.57 14.97 -14.00
CA LYS A 112 4.35 14.68 -15.42
C LYS A 112 4.38 15.95 -16.25
N GLY A 113 5.01 15.90 -17.43
CA GLY A 113 5.07 17.05 -18.34
C GLY A 113 5.67 18.31 -17.72
N GLY A 114 6.65 18.15 -16.82
CA GLY A 114 7.33 19.26 -16.14
C GLY A 114 6.57 19.86 -14.94
N ASN A 115 5.41 19.33 -14.57
CA ASN A 115 4.58 19.85 -13.48
C ASN A 115 4.07 18.75 -12.54
N TRP A 116 3.79 19.12 -11.30
CA TRP A 116 3.09 18.26 -10.36
C TRP A 116 1.60 18.30 -10.63
N GLN A 117 1.01 17.13 -10.81
CA GLN A 117 -0.41 16.95 -11.08
C GLN A 117 -1.03 16.12 -9.97
N LYS A 118 -2.22 16.52 -9.49
CA LYS A 118 -2.99 15.68 -8.56
C LYS A 118 -3.48 14.44 -9.32
N TYR A 119 -3.51 13.31 -8.63
CA TYR A 119 -4.13 12.09 -9.12
C TYR A 119 -5.03 11.49 -8.05
N SER A 120 -5.93 10.60 -8.45
CA SER A 120 -6.80 9.85 -7.55
C SER A 120 -6.40 8.37 -7.51
N THR A 121 -6.79 7.65 -6.46
CA THR A 121 -6.59 6.20 -6.36
C THR A 121 -7.95 5.52 -6.35
N SER A 122 -8.12 4.46 -7.15
CA SER A 122 -9.37 3.72 -7.25
C SER A 122 -9.15 2.21 -7.03
N PRO A 123 -9.63 1.63 -5.90
CA PRO A 123 -10.24 2.31 -4.76
C PRO A 123 -9.26 3.23 -4.03
N THR A 124 -9.79 4.10 -3.17
CA THR A 124 -8.96 5.03 -2.38
C THR A 124 -8.05 4.27 -1.44
N LEU A 125 -6.74 4.56 -1.47
CA LEU A 125 -5.81 4.11 -0.45
C LEU A 125 -6.16 4.75 0.90
N LYS A 126 -5.91 4.04 1.99
CA LYS A 126 -6.13 4.45 3.38
C LYS A 126 -4.82 4.52 4.15
N PHE A 127 -3.84 3.69 3.75
CA PHE A 127 -2.52 3.63 4.33
C PHE A 127 -1.45 3.62 3.25
N TYR A 128 -0.23 3.86 3.67
CA TYR A 128 0.93 3.58 2.83
C TYR A 128 1.07 2.07 2.66
N PRO A 129 1.03 1.55 1.43
CA PRO A 129 1.12 0.12 1.22
C PRO A 129 2.55 -0.39 1.43
N TYR A 130 2.67 -1.65 1.86
CA TYR A 130 3.88 -2.44 1.70
C TYR A 130 3.92 -3.03 0.30
N LEU A 131 5.11 -3.15 -0.30
CA LEU A 131 5.30 -3.83 -1.57
C LEU A 131 6.11 -5.11 -1.36
N LEU A 132 5.53 -6.24 -1.75
CA LEU A 132 6.18 -7.55 -1.67
C LEU A 132 6.37 -8.10 -3.08
N ARG A 133 7.55 -8.68 -3.36
CA ARG A 133 7.85 -9.42 -4.59
C ARG A 133 7.90 -10.91 -4.30
N LEU A 134 7.13 -11.70 -5.03
CA LEU A 134 7.23 -13.15 -5.05
C LEU A 134 8.49 -13.54 -5.83
N LEU A 135 9.47 -14.16 -5.19
CA LEU A 135 10.75 -14.52 -5.80
C LEU A 135 10.62 -15.56 -6.90
N LYS A 136 9.63 -16.47 -6.80
CA LYS A 136 9.42 -17.54 -7.76
C LYS A 136 8.90 -17.04 -9.11
N THR A 137 8.02 -16.05 -9.09
CA THR A 137 7.35 -15.53 -10.31
C THR A 137 7.85 -14.15 -10.73
N GLY A 138 8.51 -13.42 -9.82
CA GLY A 138 8.89 -12.01 -10.00
C GLY A 138 7.72 -11.04 -9.81
N GLU A 139 6.50 -11.54 -9.59
CA GLU A 139 5.30 -10.71 -9.42
C GLU A 139 5.36 -9.93 -8.12
N THR A 140 4.72 -8.76 -8.11
CA THR A 140 4.63 -7.92 -6.92
C THR A 140 3.19 -7.74 -6.46
N VAL A 141 2.99 -7.62 -5.17
CA VAL A 141 1.69 -7.36 -4.54
C VAL A 141 1.80 -6.22 -3.54
N TYR A 142 0.81 -5.34 -3.54
CA TYR A 142 0.68 -4.25 -2.59
C TYR A 142 -0.16 -4.73 -1.43
N VAL A 143 0.33 -4.60 -0.21
CA VAL A 143 -0.43 -4.88 1.00
C VAL A 143 -0.68 -3.58 1.71
N GLU A 144 -1.92 -3.10 1.65
CA GLU A 144 -2.34 -1.96 2.42
C GLU A 144 -2.68 -2.39 3.85
N ALA A 145 -1.77 -2.11 4.75
CA ALA A 145 -1.93 -2.24 6.18
C ALA A 145 -1.30 -1.02 6.87
N PRO A 146 -1.76 -0.63 8.06
CA PRO A 146 -1.10 0.36 8.92
C PRO A 146 0.42 0.20 8.95
N SER A 147 1.15 1.30 8.73
CA SER A 147 2.61 1.35 8.86
C SER A 147 3.04 2.18 10.07
N ASP A 148 4.32 2.14 10.44
CA ASP A 148 4.85 2.80 11.65
C ASP A 148 4.60 4.33 11.67
N SER A 149 4.35 4.93 10.50
CA SER A 149 3.91 6.33 10.40
C SER A 149 2.46 6.54 10.76
N ASP A 150 1.64 5.55 10.46
CA ASP A 150 0.20 5.65 10.47
C ASP A 150 -0.32 5.38 11.88
N VAL A 151 0.50 4.70 12.70
CA VAL A 151 0.21 4.25 14.05
C VAL A 151 0.86 5.19 15.07
N SER A 152 0.05 5.67 16.01
CA SER A 152 0.45 6.14 17.35
C SER A 152 -0.42 5.37 18.34
N ASP A 153 -0.11 5.48 19.64
CA ASP A 153 -0.47 4.61 20.79
C ASP A 153 -1.82 3.88 20.77
N ASN A 154 -2.79 4.31 19.95
CA ASN A 154 -4.16 3.84 19.93
C ASN A 154 -4.83 3.87 18.54
N ILE A 155 -4.12 3.51 17.45
CA ILE A 155 -4.88 2.97 16.31
C ILE A 155 -5.71 1.80 16.84
N VAL A 156 -7.00 1.81 16.53
CA VAL A 156 -7.86 0.65 16.80
C VAL A 156 -7.51 -0.44 15.79
N LEU A 157 -6.37 -1.11 16.02
CA LEU A 157 -5.94 -2.27 15.27
C LEU A 157 -7.06 -3.31 15.35
N GLY A 158 -7.44 -3.89 14.21
CA GLY A 158 -8.56 -4.84 14.13
C GLY A 158 -9.93 -4.25 13.76
N MET A 159 -10.08 -2.94 13.60
CA MET A 159 -11.30 -2.35 13.00
C MET A 159 -11.16 -2.02 11.51
N GLN A 160 -9.94 -2.06 10.99
CA GLN A 160 -9.66 -1.77 9.58
C GLN A 160 -9.44 -3.08 8.83
N GLU A 161 -9.82 -3.11 7.56
CA GLU A 161 -9.58 -4.25 6.68
C GLU A 161 -8.18 -4.11 6.06
N ILE A 162 -7.37 -5.17 6.11
CA ILE A 162 -6.13 -5.25 5.34
C ILE A 162 -6.50 -5.59 3.90
N ARG A 163 -6.12 -4.72 2.96
CA ARG A 163 -6.42 -4.90 1.54
C ARG A 163 -5.15 -5.29 0.79
N ILE A 164 -5.27 -6.20 -0.16
CA ILE A 164 -4.17 -6.61 -1.04
C ILE A 164 -4.53 -6.24 -2.47
N PHE A 165 -3.59 -5.64 -3.19
CA PHE A 165 -3.77 -5.23 -4.57
C PHE A 165 -2.68 -5.81 -5.47
N PHE A 166 -3.03 -6.03 -6.73
CA PHE A 166 -2.05 -6.17 -7.80
C PHE A 166 -1.33 -4.85 -8.06
N PRO A 167 -0.22 -4.87 -8.83
CA PRO A 167 0.47 -3.65 -9.23
C PRO A 167 -0.51 -2.69 -9.89
N PRO A 168 -0.49 -1.41 -9.51
CA PRO A 168 -1.44 -0.47 -10.03
C PRO A 168 -1.18 -0.18 -11.50
N VAL A 169 -2.22 0.31 -12.17
CA VAL A 169 -2.14 0.76 -13.56
C VAL A 169 -2.70 2.17 -13.64
N TRP A 170 -2.03 3.05 -14.38
CA TRP A 170 -2.54 4.39 -14.66
C TRP A 170 -3.69 4.35 -15.67
N ASP A 171 -4.78 5.05 -15.33
CA ASP A 171 -5.82 5.45 -16.26
C ASP A 171 -5.73 6.96 -16.49
N GLU A 172 -5.43 7.34 -17.73
CA GLU A 172 -5.16 8.73 -18.13
C GLU A 172 -6.25 9.21 -19.07
N THR A 173 -7.35 9.71 -18.51
CA THR A 173 -8.47 10.22 -19.31
C THR A 173 -8.31 11.73 -19.56
N PRO A 174 -8.24 12.18 -20.83
CA PRO A 174 -8.11 13.61 -21.15
C PRO A 174 -9.23 14.46 -20.53
N GLY A 175 -8.83 15.52 -19.82
CA GLY A 175 -9.76 16.44 -19.15
C GLY A 175 -10.17 16.03 -17.73
N PHE A 176 -9.72 14.88 -17.24
CA PHE A 176 -9.94 14.41 -15.88
C PHE A 176 -8.62 14.31 -15.12
N LEU A 177 -8.70 14.08 -13.80
CA LEU A 177 -7.53 13.69 -13.01
C LEU A 177 -7.11 12.28 -13.45
N ASP A 178 -5.80 12.03 -13.43
CA ASP A 178 -5.30 10.68 -13.63
C ASP A 178 -5.71 9.80 -12.46
N ASP A 179 -6.02 8.54 -12.74
CA ASP A 179 -6.39 7.56 -11.73
C ASP A 179 -5.34 6.45 -11.65
N LEU A 180 -4.86 6.19 -10.44
CA LEU A 180 -4.06 5.02 -10.13
C LEU A 180 -5.02 3.87 -9.76
N ILE A 181 -5.24 2.97 -10.72
CA ILE A 181 -6.21 1.87 -10.58
C ILE A 181 -5.56 0.71 -9.82
N LEU A 182 -6.06 0.44 -8.63
CA LEU A 182 -5.65 -0.64 -7.74
C LEU A 182 -6.64 -1.79 -7.88
N LYS A 183 -6.20 -2.90 -8.48
CA LYS A 183 -7.05 -4.08 -8.64
C LYS A 183 -6.94 -4.98 -7.41
N PRO A 184 -8.05 -5.28 -6.70
CA PRO A 184 -8.01 -6.18 -5.56
C PRO A 184 -7.45 -7.54 -5.95
N TYR A 185 -6.53 -8.05 -5.12
CA TYR A 185 -5.98 -9.38 -5.26
C TYR A 185 -7.07 -10.43 -5.04
N GLN A 186 -7.20 -11.37 -5.99
CA GLN A 186 -8.27 -12.38 -6.00
C GLN A 186 -7.82 -13.74 -5.43
N GLY A 187 -6.55 -13.88 -5.06
CA GLY A 187 -6.01 -15.12 -4.49
C GLY A 187 -6.22 -15.22 -2.98
N ARG A 188 -5.60 -16.23 -2.36
CA ARG A 188 -5.62 -16.41 -0.90
C ARG A 188 -4.73 -15.36 -0.22
N PRO A 189 -5.25 -14.49 0.66
CA PRO A 189 -4.44 -13.46 1.31
C PRO A 189 -3.51 -14.01 2.40
N GLY A 190 -3.88 -15.13 3.05
CA GLY A 190 -3.18 -15.73 4.17
C GLY A 190 -1.66 -15.88 3.99
N PRO A 191 -1.17 -16.54 2.93
CA PRO A 191 0.26 -16.70 2.71
C PRO A 191 1.00 -15.36 2.55
N ILE A 192 0.40 -14.39 1.86
CA ILE A 192 1.00 -13.05 1.66
C ILE A 192 1.09 -12.31 3.01
N LEU A 193 0.03 -12.36 3.81
CA LEU A 193 -0.01 -11.70 5.12
C LEU A 193 0.92 -12.37 6.14
N GLN A 194 1.07 -13.70 6.10
CA GLN A 194 2.09 -14.39 6.89
C GLN A 194 3.51 -13.98 6.49
N ALA A 195 3.80 -13.91 5.18
CA ALA A 195 5.09 -13.46 4.70
C ALA A 195 5.37 -12.02 5.17
N LEU A 196 4.38 -11.12 5.07
CA LEU A 196 4.50 -9.77 5.59
C LEU A 196 4.80 -9.75 7.09
N ALA A 197 4.07 -10.53 7.88
CA ALA A 197 4.28 -10.62 9.33
C ALA A 197 5.71 -11.06 9.68
N VAL A 198 6.23 -12.10 9.01
CA VAL A 198 7.61 -12.57 9.21
C VAL A 198 8.63 -11.48 8.85
N LEU A 199 8.48 -10.84 7.68
CA LEU A 199 9.38 -9.77 7.23
C LEU A 199 9.38 -8.57 8.20
N LEU A 200 8.22 -8.24 8.77
CA LEU A 200 8.08 -7.21 9.80
C LEU A 200 8.75 -7.65 11.12
N THR A 201 8.61 -8.91 11.54
CA THR A 201 9.31 -9.44 12.72
C THR A 201 10.82 -9.40 12.56
N GLU A 202 11.35 -9.76 11.38
CA GLU A 202 12.77 -9.63 11.11
C GLU A 202 13.25 -8.17 11.18
N ARG A 203 12.46 -7.24 10.64
CA ARG A 203 12.75 -5.80 10.72
C ARG A 203 12.72 -5.31 12.17
N PHE A 204 11.72 -5.73 12.93
CA PHE A 204 11.57 -5.43 14.35
C PHE A 204 12.79 -5.90 15.15
N ALA A 205 13.19 -7.17 15.00
CA ALA A 205 14.36 -7.73 15.68
C ALA A 205 15.66 -6.99 15.32
N ARG A 206 15.85 -6.60 14.04
CA ARG A 206 17.01 -5.77 13.62
C ARG A 206 17.01 -4.39 14.29
N GLN A 207 15.84 -3.75 14.43
CA GLN A 207 15.72 -2.44 15.08
C GLN A 207 15.98 -2.53 16.59
N GLU A 208 15.56 -3.60 17.25
CA GLU A 208 15.86 -3.83 18.67
C GLU A 208 17.35 -4.06 18.91
N ALA A 209 18.04 -4.77 18.01
CA ALA A 209 19.47 -5.00 18.10
C ALA A 209 20.32 -3.73 17.87
N GLU A 210 19.80 -2.74 17.15
CA GLU A 210 20.50 -1.49 16.82
C GLU A 210 19.76 -0.24 17.36
N PRO A 211 19.68 -0.04 18.69
CA PRO A 211 18.86 1.02 19.29
C PRO A 211 19.29 2.45 18.90
N GLY A 212 20.54 2.64 18.47
CA GLY A 212 21.06 3.92 17.96
C GLY A 212 20.75 4.20 16.48
N LYS A 213 20.27 3.21 15.72
CA LYS A 213 19.79 3.34 14.34
C LYS A 213 18.28 3.18 14.21
N ARG A 214 17.55 3.31 15.32
CA ARG A 214 16.10 3.56 15.26
C ARG A 214 15.91 4.65 14.22
N LEU A 215 15.18 4.35 13.14
CA LEU A 215 14.79 5.35 12.16
C LEU A 215 14.41 6.57 12.97
N ALA A 216 15.05 7.71 12.72
CA ALA A 216 14.77 8.95 13.42
C ALA A 216 13.31 9.28 13.13
N GLY A 217 12.42 8.66 13.89
CA GLY A 217 11.03 9.02 13.99
C GLY A 217 11.03 10.49 14.34
N ASN A 218 10.03 11.18 13.87
CA ASN A 218 9.77 12.54 14.33
C ASN A 218 9.96 12.55 15.86
N PRO A 219 10.81 13.40 16.45
CA PRO A 219 11.11 13.38 17.89
C PRO A 219 9.86 13.47 18.77
N ARG A 220 8.74 13.92 18.19
CA ARG A 220 7.41 14.00 18.81
C ARG A 220 6.65 12.66 18.83
N PHE A 221 7.15 11.63 18.15
CA PHE A 221 6.53 10.32 17.96
C PHE A 221 7.61 9.24 17.96
N PRO A 222 8.10 8.85 19.16
CA PRO A 222 9.07 7.79 19.26
C PRO A 222 8.45 6.48 18.78
N TRP A 223 9.21 5.70 18.03
CA TRP A 223 8.86 4.31 17.73
C TRP A 223 8.59 3.53 19.02
N SER A 224 7.50 2.77 19.04
CA SER A 224 7.07 1.95 20.18
C SER A 224 7.16 0.46 19.84
N PRO A 225 8.00 -0.32 20.56
CA PRO A 225 8.09 -1.76 20.34
C PRO A 225 6.74 -2.48 20.47
N ASP A 226 5.96 -2.12 21.49
CA ASP A 226 4.67 -2.76 21.78
C ASP A 226 3.65 -2.56 20.65
N GLU A 227 3.69 -1.40 19.98
CA GLU A 227 2.81 -1.11 18.84
C GLU A 227 3.20 -1.92 17.60
N GLU A 228 4.51 -2.01 17.34
CA GLU A 228 5.03 -2.82 16.24
C GLU A 228 4.63 -4.30 16.43
N GLN A 229 4.76 -4.81 17.66
CA GLN A 229 4.33 -6.16 18.00
C GLN A 229 2.82 -6.37 17.79
N LYS A 230 1.98 -5.46 18.31
CA LYS A 230 0.51 -5.53 18.13
C LYS A 230 0.11 -5.49 16.66
N LYS A 231 0.78 -4.68 15.84
CA LYS A 231 0.56 -4.62 14.39
C LYS A 231 0.87 -5.96 13.74
N ILE A 232 2.04 -6.55 14.04
CA ILE A 232 2.44 -7.86 13.49
C ILE A 232 1.43 -8.94 13.91
N GLN A 233 1.05 -8.99 15.19
CA GLN A 233 0.05 -9.93 15.70
C GLN A 233 -1.29 -9.78 14.99
N TRP A 234 -1.73 -8.54 14.72
CA TRP A 234 -2.97 -8.29 14.00
C TRP A 234 -2.89 -8.75 12.54
N ILE A 235 -1.82 -8.43 11.81
CA ILE A 235 -1.59 -8.93 10.44
C ILE A 235 -1.63 -10.46 10.42
N LEU A 236 -0.98 -11.11 11.40
CA LEU A 236 -0.96 -12.56 11.51
C LEU A 236 -2.34 -13.15 11.85
N LYS A 237 -3.11 -12.48 12.71
CA LYS A 237 -4.50 -12.84 13.00
C LYS A 237 -5.36 -12.80 11.73
N GLU A 238 -5.25 -11.74 10.92
CA GLU A 238 -5.95 -11.64 9.63
C GLU A 238 -5.49 -12.74 8.67
N ALA A 239 -4.19 -13.03 8.60
CA ALA A 239 -3.67 -14.11 7.79
C ALA A 239 -4.33 -15.46 8.14
N ASN A 240 -4.40 -15.77 9.44
CA ASN A 240 -4.93 -17.03 9.98
C ASN A 240 -6.43 -17.25 9.70
N GLN A 241 -7.19 -16.21 9.35
CA GLN A 241 -8.60 -16.35 8.96
C GLN A 241 -8.77 -17.12 7.65
N THR A 242 -7.75 -17.11 6.79
CA THR A 242 -7.79 -17.75 5.45
C THR A 242 -6.86 -18.95 5.31
N LEU A 243 -6.22 -19.35 6.41
CA LEU A 243 -5.26 -20.45 6.49
C LEU A 243 -5.79 -21.59 7.34
N ARG A 244 -5.55 -22.81 6.86
CA ARG A 244 -5.77 -24.02 7.65
C ARG A 244 -4.74 -24.09 8.78
N PRO A 245 -5.05 -24.72 9.92
CA PRO A 245 -4.12 -24.81 11.06
C PRO A 245 -2.72 -25.31 10.69
N GLU A 246 -2.62 -26.29 9.79
CA GLU A 246 -1.35 -26.86 9.31
C GLU A 246 -0.52 -25.93 8.43
N GLU A 247 -1.14 -24.88 7.87
CA GLU A 247 -0.47 -23.84 7.07
C GLU A 247 0.03 -22.67 7.94
N ARG A 248 -0.30 -22.68 9.25
CA ARG A 248 0.06 -21.58 10.15
C ARG A 248 1.52 -21.64 10.56
N ILE A 249 2.18 -20.48 10.61
CA ILE A 249 3.51 -20.34 11.17
C ILE A 249 3.47 -20.46 12.70
N ALA A 250 4.53 -21.02 13.27
CA ALA A 250 4.72 -21.04 14.70
C ALA A 250 5.04 -19.63 15.21
N VAL A 251 4.58 -19.32 16.42
CA VAL A 251 4.81 -18.05 17.10
C VAL A 251 5.44 -18.28 18.47
N ASP A 252 6.17 -17.28 18.97
CA ASP A 252 6.73 -17.26 20.31
C ASP A 252 5.67 -16.91 21.39
N SER A 253 6.10 -16.79 22.65
CA SER A 253 5.23 -16.41 23.77
C SER A 253 4.64 -15.00 23.65
N SER A 254 5.26 -14.13 22.83
CA SER A 254 4.75 -12.80 22.52
C SER A 254 3.82 -12.80 21.30
N GLY A 255 3.56 -13.95 20.68
CA GLY A 255 2.69 -14.05 19.50
C GLY A 255 3.36 -13.55 18.21
N LEU A 256 4.68 -13.37 18.21
CA LEU A 256 5.44 -13.03 17.01
C LEU A 256 5.88 -14.30 16.28
N PRO A 257 5.95 -14.29 14.94
CA PRO A 257 6.60 -15.33 14.15
C PRO A 257 7.95 -15.77 14.72
N LEU A 258 8.15 -17.09 14.89
CA LEU A 258 9.47 -17.63 15.20
C LEU A 258 10.38 -17.48 13.98
N LEU A 259 11.44 -16.68 14.13
CA LEU A 259 12.47 -16.53 13.10
C LEU A 259 13.36 -17.77 13.10
N GLN A 260 13.54 -18.39 11.93
CA GLN A 260 14.53 -19.48 11.79
C GLN A 260 15.93 -18.89 11.85
N GLU A 261 16.80 -19.47 12.68
CA GLU A 261 18.23 -19.19 12.61
C GLU A 261 18.76 -19.60 11.23
N LYS A 262 19.47 -18.68 10.57
CA LYS A 262 20.09 -18.91 9.26
C LYS A 262 21.34 -19.75 9.37
#